data_AF-A0A1E5PGS2-F1
#
_entry.id   AF-A0A1E5PGS2-F1
#
_cell.length_a   1.000
_cell.length_b   1.000
_cell.length_c   1.000
_cell.angle_alpha   90.00
_cell.angle_beta   90.00
_cell.angle_gamma   90.00
#
_symmetry.space_group_name_H-M   'P 1'
#
loop_
_entity.id
_entity.type
_entity.pdbx_description
1 polymer ?
#
loop_
_entity_poly.entity_id
_entity_poly.type
_entity_poly.pdbx_seq_one_letter_code
_entity_poly.pdbx_strand_id
1 'polypeptide(L)' 'MGMCDSARCPQATHHPCHRPVWAGQATAIDVFIQSPPVAKGEKSRLTPERDRALRVVAEIDAAQTVSIGAD' A
#
# COMPACT_ATOMS: atom_id res chain seq x y z
N MET A 1 -13.50 3.79 4.57
CA MET A 1 -12.26 4.26 5.24
C MET A 1 -11.38 4.91 4.18
N GLY A 2 -11.35 6.25 4.13
CA GLY A 2 -10.41 6.98 3.29
C GLY A 2 -9.04 6.98 3.94
N MET A 3 -8.18 6.04 3.54
CA MET A 3 -6.83 5.95 4.08
C MET A 3 -5.96 6.99 3.40
N CYS A 4 -5.56 8.02 4.15
CA CYS A 4 -4.54 8.97 3.69
C CYS A 4 -3.21 8.23 3.50
N ASP A 5 -2.50 8.53 2.41
CA ASP A 5 -1.08 8.18 2.30
C ASP A 5 -0.23 9.44 2.05
N SER A 6 1.02 9.36 2.49
CA SER A 6 2.01 10.43 2.44
C SER A 6 2.26 10.98 1.02
N ALA A 7 2.10 10.16 -0.02
CA ALA A 7 2.24 10.57 -1.41
C ALA A 7 1.11 11.51 -1.90
N ARG A 8 -0.04 11.52 -1.23
CA ARG A 8 -1.18 12.41 -1.54
C ARG A 8 -1.38 13.52 -0.49
N CYS A 9 -0.76 13.39 0.68
CA CYS A 9 -0.77 14.39 1.73
C CYS A 9 0.54 14.30 2.54
N PRO A 10 1.44 15.30 2.46
CA PRO A 10 2.72 15.29 3.16
C PRO A 10 2.61 15.16 4.69
N GLN A 11 1.45 15.50 5.26
CA GLN A 11 1.17 15.39 6.69
C GLN A 11 0.54 14.05 7.09
N ALA A 12 0.31 13.13 6.15
CA ALA A 12 -0.27 11.83 6.46
C ALA A 12 0.75 10.96 7.22
N THR A 13 0.46 10.70 8.49
CA THR A 13 1.21 9.73 9.30
C THR A 13 0.62 8.33 9.12
N HIS A 14 1.43 7.39 8.65
CA HIS A 14 1.04 5.99 8.51
C HIS A 14 1.04 5.27 9.87
N HIS A 15 -0.15 4.97 10.39
CA HIS A 15 -0.26 4.23 11.65
C HIS A 15 -0.01 2.72 11.42
N PRO A 16 0.79 2.06 12.28
CA PRO A 16 1.04 0.61 12.22
C PRO A 16 -0.23 -0.25 12.08
N CYS A 17 -1.32 0.14 12.74
CA CYS A 17 -2.59 -0.58 12.70
C CYS A 17 -3.23 -0.65 11.30
N HIS A 18 -2.82 0.22 10.36
CA HIS A 18 -3.30 0.19 8.98
C HIS A 18 -2.48 -0.71 8.06
N ARG A 19 -1.33 -1.23 8.51
CA ARG A 19 -0.50 -2.15 7.72
C ARG A 19 -1.30 -3.30 7.11
N PRO A 20 -2.17 -4.02 7.85
CA PRO A 20 -2.91 -5.15 7.29
C PRO A 20 -3.87 -4.73 6.18
N VAL A 21 -4.42 -3.51 6.26
CA VAL A 21 -5.35 -2.99 5.25
C VAL A 21 -4.60 -2.66 3.96
N TRP A 22 -3.44 -2.01 4.04
CA TRP A 22 -2.61 -1.72 2.87
C TRP A 22 -2.05 -2.98 2.21
N ALA A 23 -1.59 -3.94 3.03
CA ALA A 23 -1.16 -5.24 2.53
C ALA A 23 -2.31 -6.00 1.85
N GLY A 24 -3.51 -6.01 2.47
CA GLY A 24 -4.71 -6.59 1.88
C GLY A 24 -5.10 -5.95 0.56
N GLN A 25 -4.99 -4.62 0.45
CA GLN A 25 -5.22 -3.91 -0.80
C GLN A 25 -4.23 -4.32 -1.89
N ALA A 26 -2.93 -4.34 -1.58
CA ALA A 26 -1.90 -4.75 -2.54
C ALA A 26 -2.18 -6.18 -3.06
N THR A 27 -2.46 -7.12 -2.16
CA THR A 27 -2.83 -8.50 -2.51
C THR A 27 -4.06 -8.56 -3.39
N ALA A 28 -5.12 -7.81 -3.05
CA ALA A 28 -6.36 -7.82 -3.82
C ALA A 28 -6.17 -7.33 -5.26
N ILE A 29 -5.44 -6.21 -5.47
CA ILE A 29 -5.22 -5.74 -6.84
C ILE A 29 -4.23 -6.66 -7.58
N ASP A 30 -3.25 -7.27 -6.89
CA ASP A 30 -2.32 -8.20 -7.53
C ASP A 30 -3.04 -9.45 -8.06
N VAL A 31 -3.94 -10.05 -7.25
CA VAL A 31 -4.84 -11.13 -7.70
C VAL A 31 -5.67 -10.69 -8.91
N PHE A 32 -6.20 -9.47 -8.89
CA PHE A 32 -7.01 -8.95 -9.98
C PHE A 32 -6.19 -8.76 -11.27
N ILE A 33 -4.99 -8.17 -11.20
CA ILE A 33 -4.11 -7.95 -12.36
C ILE A 33 -3.64 -9.27 -12.97
N GLN A 34 -3.40 -10.30 -12.15
CA GLN A 34 -3.00 -11.63 -12.61
C GLN A 34 -4.14 -12.40 -13.29
N SER A 35 -5.40 -12.01 -13.06
CA SER A 35 -6.56 -12.62 -13.68
C SER A 35 -6.53 -12.47 -15.22
N PRO A 36 -6.58 -13.56 -16.00
CA PRO A 36 -6.62 -13.51 -17.47
C PRO A 36 -7.75 -12.65 -18.09
N PRO A 37 -9.00 -12.67 -17.59
CA PRO A 37 -10.10 -11.89 -18.19
C PRO A 37 -10.00 -10.37 -17.99
N VAL A 38 -9.10 -9.88 -17.14
CA VAL A 38 -9.02 -8.44 -16.85
C VAL A 38 -8.40 -7.70 -18.05
N ALA A 39 -9.05 -6.62 -18.48
CA ALA A 39 -8.60 -5.82 -19.61
C ALA A 39 -7.22 -5.20 -19.36
N LYS A 40 -6.36 -5.15 -20.39
CA LYS A 40 -5.00 -4.59 -20.29
C LYS A 40 -4.97 -3.15 -19.77
N GLY A 41 -5.94 -2.33 -20.18
CA GLY A 41 -6.07 -0.95 -19.70
C GLY A 41 -6.32 -0.89 -18.19
N GLU A 42 -7.15 -1.80 -17.69
CA GLU A 42 -7.46 -1.89 -16.26
C GLU A 42 -6.25 -2.41 -15.46
N LYS A 43 -5.51 -3.38 -16.00
CA LYS A 43 -4.22 -3.81 -15.42
C LYS A 43 -3.26 -2.62 -15.29
N SER A 44 -3.13 -1.84 -16.36
CA SER A 44 -2.24 -0.67 -16.40
C SER A 44 -2.68 0.42 -15.42
N ARG A 45 -3.98 0.60 -15.23
CA ARG A 45 -4.57 1.55 -14.28
C ARG A 45 -4.34 1.14 -12.82
N LEU A 46 -4.36 -0.16 -12.53
CA LEU A 46 -4.25 -0.69 -11.16
C LEU A 46 -2.82 -0.94 -10.71
N THR A 47 -1.86 -1.16 -11.62
CA THR A 47 -0.45 -1.36 -11.26
C THR A 47 0.11 -0.22 -10.38
N PRO A 48 -0.09 1.08 -10.71
CA PRO A 48 0.37 2.16 -9.84
C PRO A 48 -0.29 2.16 -8.45
N GLU A 49 -1.55 1.72 -8.33
CA GLU A 49 -2.25 1.64 -7.05
C GLU A 49 -1.74 0.46 -6.18
N ARG A 50 -1.35 -0.65 -6.82
CA ARG A 50 -0.65 -1.76 -6.15
C ARG A 50 0.69 -1.27 -5.59
N ASP A 51 1.49 -0.65 -6.45
CA ASP A 51 2.85 -0.23 -6.12
C ASP A 51 2.83 0.84 -5.02
N ARG A 52 1.82 1.71 -5.03
CA ARG A 52 1.53 2.64 -3.94
C ARG A 52 1.22 1.92 -2.64
N ALA A 53 0.32 0.93 -2.64
CA ALA A 53 -0.01 0.18 -1.43
C ALA A 53 1.22 -0.53 -0.84
N LEU A 54 2.08 -1.11 -1.69
CA LEU A 54 3.33 -1.73 -1.27
C LEU A 54 4.32 -0.73 -0.66
N ARG A 55 4.44 0.47 -1.24
CA ARG A 55 5.27 1.54 -0.67
C ARG A 55 4.83 1.92 0.74
N VAL A 56 3.53 2.08 0.96
CA VAL A 56 2.99 2.42 2.29
C VAL A 56 3.27 1.32 3.31
N VAL A 57 3.14 0.04 2.92
CA VAL A 57 3.54 -1.08 3.79
C VAL A 57 5.01 -0.99 4.15
N ALA A 58 5.89 -0.74 3.19
CA ALA A 58 7.33 -0.60 3.43
C ALA A 58 7.66 0.58 4.37
N GLU A 59 6.98 1.72 4.22
CA GLU A 59 7.13 2.88 5.10
C GLU A 59 6.67 2.58 6.54
N ILE A 60 5.56 1.85 6.70
CA ILE A 60 5.09 1.41 8.03
C ILE A 60 6.10 0.46 8.67
N ASP A 61 6.60 -0.51 7.91
CA ASP A 61 7.55 -1.50 8.40
C ASP A 61 8.88 -0.81 8.79
N ALA A 62 9.35 0.15 8.00
CA ALA A 62 10.52 0.96 8.32
C ALA A 62 10.33 1.86 9.56
N ALA A 63 9.14 2.44 9.74
CA ALA A 63 8.84 3.23 10.94
C ALA A 63 8.84 2.38 12.22
N GLN A 64 8.37 1.14 12.14
CA GLN A 64 8.38 0.20 13.28
C GLN A 64 9.80 -0.25 13.66
N THR A 65 10.69 -0.47 12.68
CA THR A 65 12.09 -0.83 12.98
C THR A 65 12.84 0.31 13.65
N VAL A 66 12.61 1.56 13.24
CA VAL A 66 13.19 2.75 13.89
C VAL A 66 12.73 2.87 15.34
N SER A 67 11.45 2.62 15.64
CA SER A 67 10.97 2.68 17.02
C SER A 67 11.57 1.61 17.94
N ILE A 68 11.91 0.42 17.42
CA ILE A 68 12.45 -0.69 18.22
C ILE A 68 13.95 -0.51 18.51
N GLY A 69 14.69 0.20 17.66
CA GLY A 69 16.13 0.42 17.84
C GLY A 69 16.50 1.67 18.66
N ALA A 70 15.50 2.43 19.13
CA ALA A 70 15.69 3.67 19.89
C ALA A 70 15.44 3.51 21.41
N ASP A 71 15.16 2.28 21.86
CA ASP A 71 14.92 1.92 23.27
C ASP A 71 16.17 1.38 23.98
#